data_AF-A0A139A0S1-F1
#
_entry.id   AF-A0A139A0S1-F1
#
_cell.length_a   1.000
_cell.length_b   1.000
_cell.length_c   1.000
_cell.angle_alpha   90.00
_cell.angle_beta   90.00
_cell.angle_gamma   90.00
#
_symmetry.space_group_name_H-M   'P 1'
#
loop_
_entity.id
_entity.type
_entity.pdbx_description
1 polymer ?
#
loop_
_entity_poly.entity_id
_entity_poly.type
_entity_poly.pdbx_seq_one_letter_code
_entity_poly.pdbx_strand_id
1 'polypeptide(L)'
;MTWNWSNLDLHDPSHRFLALCYIANLLVWVFRLMQLIIPRPKQLLRHKYTQTGGGTVVLGIHITGGVMEILLGLVAFFLNTDGHLIPLYGTVAACALGLHFPTALIMTPSVYGARRLMRPFYVAASALHAYCAIRLIIDPLNREWLIATLIVLHTYIWVRVFYFLLWRTHTFRGATYTLSVVLAVFFTFGYIPGAGDINLGVIVFAWIFLYCAVEYFILKYVFHTKGVILESNEIALTLYPTLERDDDDKEGQ
;
A
#
# COMPACT_ATOMS: atom_id res chain seq x y z
N MET A 1 33.78 -2.16 0.05
CA MET A 1 32.45 -2.22 0.69
C MET A 1 32.47 -3.36 1.68
N THR A 2 32.29 -3.11 2.97
CA THR A 2 32.20 -4.15 4.00
C THR A 2 30.75 -4.24 4.48
N TRP A 3 30.23 -5.46 4.52
CA TRP A 3 28.91 -5.74 5.07
C TRP A 3 28.99 -5.72 6.60
N ASN A 4 28.14 -4.92 7.25
CA ASN A 4 28.16 -4.77 8.70
C ASN A 4 26.88 -5.31 9.34
N TRP A 5 26.97 -6.52 9.89
CA TRP A 5 25.88 -7.14 10.64
C TRP A 5 25.58 -6.45 11.97
N SER A 6 26.51 -5.66 12.52
CA SER A 6 26.26 -4.91 13.76
C SER A 6 25.19 -3.82 13.58
N ASN A 7 24.81 -3.49 12.34
CA ASN A 7 23.71 -2.58 12.06
C ASN A 7 22.34 -3.19 12.41
N LEU A 8 22.22 -4.51 12.45
CA LEU A 8 20.99 -5.19 12.84
C LEU A 8 20.94 -5.42 14.35
N ASP A 9 20.48 -4.41 15.08
CA ASP A 9 20.10 -4.58 16.49
C ASP A 9 18.76 -5.36 16.62
N LEU A 10 18.79 -6.57 17.20
CA LEU A 10 17.58 -7.37 17.44
C LEU A 10 16.84 -6.99 18.74
N HIS A 11 17.39 -6.10 19.56
CA HIS A 11 16.68 -5.52 20.69
C HIS A 11 15.74 -4.39 20.25
N ASP A 12 16.09 -3.71 19.16
CA ASP A 12 15.27 -2.68 18.55
C ASP A 12 14.01 -3.31 17.86
N PRO A 13 12.79 -2.85 18.20
CA PRO A 13 11.55 -3.37 17.61
C PRO A 13 11.41 -3.07 16.11
N SER A 14 11.85 -1.91 15.63
CA SER A 14 11.76 -1.51 14.22
C SER A 14 12.71 -2.33 13.36
N HIS A 15 13.88 -2.69 13.87
CA HIS A 15 14.82 -3.59 13.20
C HIS A 15 14.26 -5.01 13.06
N ARG A 16 13.73 -5.58 14.14
CA ARG A 16 13.04 -6.89 14.10
C ARG A 16 11.89 -6.88 13.12
N PHE A 17 11.11 -5.80 13.12
CA PHE A 17 9.98 -5.64 12.21
C PHE A 17 10.43 -5.55 10.75
N LEU A 18 11.48 -4.79 10.46
CA LEU A 18 12.07 -4.70 9.13
C LEU A 18 12.57 -6.06 8.65
N ALA A 19 13.27 -6.82 9.50
CA ALA A 19 13.71 -8.18 9.18
C ALA A 19 12.50 -9.09 8.88
N LEU A 20 11.43 -9.01 9.67
CA LEU A 20 10.19 -9.73 9.44
C LEU A 20 9.53 -9.35 8.11
N CYS A 21 9.55 -8.06 7.73
CA CYS A 21 9.06 -7.58 6.44
C CYS A 21 9.81 -8.24 5.27
N TYR A 22 11.15 -8.28 5.32
CA TYR A 22 11.97 -8.93 4.30
C TYR A 22 11.71 -10.44 4.21
N ILE A 23 11.59 -11.12 5.35
CA ILE A 23 11.26 -12.55 5.41
C ILE A 23 9.86 -12.81 4.83
N ALA A 24 8.85 -12.04 5.24
CA ALA A 24 7.49 -12.16 4.72
C ALA A 24 7.45 -11.94 3.20
N ASN A 25 8.20 -10.95 2.71
CA ASN A 25 8.30 -10.67 1.28
C ASN A 25 8.93 -11.85 0.53
N LEU A 26 10.05 -12.39 1.03
CA LEU A 26 10.70 -13.58 0.48
C LEU A 26 9.74 -14.78 0.45
N LEU A 27 9.03 -15.06 1.54
CA LEU A 27 8.07 -16.17 1.61
C LEU A 27 6.95 -16.03 0.59
N VAL A 28 6.39 -14.82 0.43
CA VAL A 28 5.38 -14.58 -0.59
C VAL A 28 5.95 -14.73 -1.99
N TRP A 29 7.17 -14.27 -2.25
CA TRP A 29 7.84 -14.48 -3.54
C TRP A 29 8.07 -15.95 -3.85
N VAL A 30 8.57 -16.73 -2.89
CA VAL A 30 8.74 -18.18 -3.02
C VAL A 30 7.40 -18.86 -3.29
N PHE A 31 6.36 -18.51 -2.52
CA PHE A 31 5.01 -19.02 -2.74
C PHE A 31 4.49 -18.67 -4.15
N ARG A 32 4.72 -17.45 -4.62
CA ARG A 32 4.35 -17.03 -5.99
C ARG A 32 5.13 -17.78 -7.06
N LEU A 33 6.42 -18.02 -6.85
CA LEU A 33 7.24 -18.80 -7.76
C LEU A 33 6.75 -20.25 -7.82
N MET A 34 6.42 -20.86 -6.68
CA MET A 34 5.80 -22.19 -6.63
C MET A 34 4.46 -22.23 -7.37
N GLN A 35 3.66 -21.16 -7.29
CA GLN A 35 2.42 -21.03 -8.06
C GLN A 35 2.64 -20.90 -9.57
N LEU A 36 3.82 -20.48 -10.06
CA LEU A 36 4.09 -20.47 -11.51
C LEU A 36 4.35 -21.88 -12.04
N ILE A 37 4.83 -22.78 -11.18
CA ILE A 37 5.05 -24.20 -11.51
C ILE A 37 3.72 -24.97 -11.53
N ILE A 38 2.72 -24.50 -10.77
CA ILE A 38 1.38 -25.12 -10.68
C ILE A 38 0.38 -24.28 -11.51
N PRO A 39 -0.08 -24.75 -12.69
CA PRO A 39 -0.98 -23.97 -13.53
C PRO A 39 -2.28 -23.65 -12.81
N ARG A 40 -2.56 -22.35 -12.64
CA ARG A 40 -3.82 -21.82 -12.10
C ARG A 40 -4.34 -20.67 -12.97
N PRO A 41 -5.67 -20.42 -12.96
CA PRO A 41 -6.27 -19.32 -13.70
C PRO A 41 -5.69 -17.95 -13.30
N LYS A 42 -5.52 -17.07 -14.29
CA LYS A 42 -4.90 -15.75 -14.16
C LYS A 42 -5.63 -14.89 -13.11
N GLN A 43 -4.88 -14.20 -12.26
CA GLN A 43 -5.44 -13.38 -11.18
C GLN A 43 -6.07 -12.07 -11.69
N LEU A 44 -7.24 -11.74 -11.12
CA LEU A 44 -8.10 -10.59 -11.47
C LEU A 44 -7.40 -9.21 -11.36
N LEU A 45 -6.46 -9.04 -10.43
CA LEU A 45 -5.76 -7.76 -10.19
C LEU A 45 -4.98 -7.26 -11.41
N ARG A 46 -4.32 -8.17 -12.14
CA ARG A 46 -3.57 -7.84 -13.36
C ARG A 46 -4.52 -7.36 -14.45
N HIS A 47 -5.69 -7.99 -14.56
CA HIS A 47 -6.60 -7.79 -15.67
C HIS A 47 -7.02 -6.33 -15.82
N LYS A 48 -7.50 -5.65 -14.77
CA LYS A 48 -8.08 -4.29 -14.86
C LYS A 48 -7.10 -3.19 -15.25
N TYR A 49 -5.84 -3.25 -14.81
CA TYR A 49 -4.85 -2.20 -15.07
C TYR A 49 -4.02 -2.49 -16.33
N THR A 50 -3.91 -3.76 -16.75
CA THR A 50 -3.26 -4.13 -18.01
C THR A 50 -4.20 -4.07 -19.22
N GLN A 51 -5.45 -3.61 -19.06
CA GLN A 51 -6.36 -3.45 -20.21
C GLN A 51 -5.96 -2.29 -21.11
N THR A 52 -5.21 -1.31 -20.57
CA THR A 52 -4.69 -0.17 -21.34
C THR A 52 -3.16 -0.23 -21.40
N GLY A 53 -2.59 0.19 -22.53
CA GLY A 53 -1.14 0.28 -22.70
C GLY A 53 -0.50 1.19 -21.66
N GLY A 54 -1.11 2.36 -21.41
CA GLY A 54 -0.67 3.30 -20.38
C GLY A 54 -0.69 2.72 -18.96
N GLY A 55 -1.75 1.98 -18.60
CA GLY A 55 -1.83 1.34 -17.28
C GLY A 55 -0.74 0.29 -17.07
N THR A 56 -0.40 -0.48 -18.10
CA THR A 56 0.69 -1.46 -18.05
C THR A 56 2.04 -0.80 -17.79
N VAL A 57 2.32 0.34 -18.44
CA VAL A 57 3.56 1.10 -18.25
C VAL A 57 3.64 1.65 -16.83
N VAL A 58 2.58 2.28 -16.34
CA VAL A 58 2.52 2.82 -14.97
C VAL A 58 2.76 1.72 -13.93
N LEU A 59 2.10 0.57 -14.10
CA LEU A 59 2.29 -0.59 -13.22
C LEU A 59 3.73 -1.11 -13.28
N GLY A 60 4.35 -1.15 -14.47
CA GLY A 60 5.74 -1.55 -14.65
C GLY A 60 6.71 -0.62 -13.91
N ILE A 61 6.52 0.70 -14.03
CA ILE A 61 7.33 1.70 -13.32
C ILE A 61 7.14 1.56 -11.80
N HIS A 62 5.90 1.39 -11.34
CA HIS A 62 5.57 1.21 -9.92
C HIS A 62 6.31 0.00 -9.31
N ILE A 63 6.20 -1.16 -9.98
CA ILE A 63 6.86 -2.40 -9.52
C ILE A 63 8.38 -2.23 -9.56
N THR A 64 8.92 -1.66 -10.63
CA THR A 64 10.37 -1.46 -10.76
C THR A 64 10.90 -0.53 -9.68
N GLY A 65 10.21 0.59 -9.42
CA GLY A 65 10.53 1.52 -8.33
C GLY A 65 10.54 0.82 -6.98
N GLY A 66 9.47 0.11 -6.64
CA GLY A 66 9.38 -0.62 -5.37
C GLY A 66 10.44 -1.71 -5.21
N VAL A 67 10.77 -2.45 -6.28
CA VAL A 67 11.86 -3.46 -6.25
C VAL A 67 13.22 -2.78 -6.02
N MET A 68 13.50 -1.67 -6.70
CA MET A 68 14.73 -0.91 -6.49
C MET A 68 14.84 -0.42 -5.05
N GLU A 69 13.77 0.15 -4.48
CA GLU A 69 13.77 0.58 -3.08
C GLU A 69 14.05 -0.58 -2.11
N ILE A 70 13.46 -1.76 -2.32
CA ILE A 70 13.67 -2.95 -1.47
C ILE A 70 15.13 -3.41 -1.54
N LEU A 71 15.67 -3.56 -2.75
CA LEU A 71 17.03 -4.08 -2.96
C LEU A 71 18.09 -3.07 -2.53
N LEU A 72 17.99 -1.83 -3.00
CA LEU A 72 18.94 -0.77 -2.64
C LEU A 72 18.84 -0.44 -1.16
N GLY A 73 17.64 -0.42 -0.58
CA GLY A 73 17.44 -0.20 0.85
C GLY A 73 18.03 -1.30 1.72
N LEU A 74 17.95 -2.57 1.29
CA LEU A 74 18.59 -3.68 1.99
C LEU A 74 20.11 -3.52 1.98
N VAL A 75 20.67 -3.23 0.81
CA VAL A 75 22.12 -2.97 0.67
C VAL A 75 22.53 -1.76 1.50
N ALA A 76 21.73 -0.69 1.48
CA ALA A 76 21.97 0.52 2.25
C ALA A 76 22.00 0.28 3.76
N PHE A 77 21.10 -0.57 4.26
CA PHE A 77 21.00 -0.90 5.67
C PHE A 77 22.28 -1.60 6.20
N PHE A 78 22.88 -2.47 5.39
CA PHE A 78 24.05 -3.26 5.81
C PHE A 78 25.40 -2.68 5.41
N LEU A 79 25.46 -1.62 4.62
CA LEU A 79 26.71 -0.94 4.32
C LEU A 79 27.12 0.01 5.45
N ASN A 80 28.43 0.10 5.70
CA ASN A 80 28.99 0.93 6.77
C ASN A 80 30.14 1.80 6.27
N THR A 81 29.99 2.38 5.08
CA THR A 81 30.99 3.26 4.48
C THR A 81 30.41 4.66 4.33
N ASP A 82 30.75 5.55 5.26
CA ASP A 82 30.19 6.90 5.40
C ASP A 82 30.19 7.71 4.08
N GLY A 83 31.22 7.52 3.24
CA GLY A 83 31.31 8.19 1.93
C GLY A 83 30.33 7.70 0.86
N HIS A 84 29.70 6.53 1.02
CA HIS A 84 28.77 5.95 0.04
C HIS A 84 27.33 5.85 0.54
N LEU A 85 27.06 6.14 1.81
CA LEU A 85 25.72 6.10 2.38
C LEU A 85 24.81 7.19 1.80
N ILE A 86 25.32 8.43 1.69
CA ILE A 86 24.53 9.57 1.18
C ILE A 86 24.02 9.32 -0.26
N PRO A 87 24.86 8.92 -1.24
CA PRO A 87 24.36 8.61 -2.58
C PRO A 87 23.36 7.46 -2.62
N LEU A 88 23.56 6.43 -1.79
CA LEU A 88 22.69 5.26 -1.79
C LEU A 88 21.33 5.55 -1.14
N TYR A 89 21.31 6.24 0.00
CA TYR A 89 20.09 6.69 0.67
C TYR A 89 19.33 7.69 -0.22
N GLY A 90 20.06 8.60 -0.87
CA GLY A 90 19.51 9.51 -1.87
C GLY A 90 18.88 8.77 -3.06
N THR A 91 19.49 7.68 -3.52
CA THR A 91 18.93 6.84 -4.61
C THR A 91 17.65 6.13 -4.15
N VAL A 92 17.63 5.56 -2.94
CA VAL A 92 16.40 4.96 -2.38
C VAL A 92 15.28 5.99 -2.31
N ALA A 93 15.55 7.18 -1.78
CA ALA A 93 14.57 8.26 -1.70
C ALA A 93 14.12 8.76 -3.09
N ALA A 94 15.04 8.82 -4.06
CA ALA A 94 14.70 9.19 -5.44
C ALA A 94 13.80 8.14 -6.12
N CYS A 95 14.03 6.84 -5.89
CA CYS A 95 13.13 5.79 -6.35
C CYS A 95 11.74 5.92 -5.69
N ALA A 96 11.70 6.16 -4.38
CA ALA A 96 10.47 6.36 -3.63
C ALA A 96 9.65 7.53 -4.20
N LEU A 97 10.27 8.72 -4.34
CA LEU A 97 9.58 9.95 -4.72
C LEU A 97 9.36 10.11 -6.23
N GLY A 98 10.27 9.59 -7.05
CA GLY A 98 10.24 9.77 -8.50
C GLY A 98 9.51 8.67 -9.25
N LEU A 99 9.51 7.44 -8.73
CA LEU A 99 8.95 6.29 -9.43
C LEU A 99 7.74 5.72 -8.68
N HIS A 100 7.93 5.37 -7.41
CA HIS A 100 6.95 4.54 -6.71
C HIS A 100 5.75 5.35 -6.19
N PHE A 101 5.98 6.47 -5.51
CA PHE A 101 4.92 7.34 -4.99
C PHE A 101 4.02 7.94 -6.09
N PRO A 102 4.55 8.55 -7.18
CA PRO A 102 3.71 9.15 -8.21
C PRO A 102 2.83 8.10 -8.91
N THR A 103 3.41 6.95 -9.23
CA THR A 103 2.65 5.84 -9.84
C THR A 103 1.60 5.27 -8.87
N ALA A 104 1.88 5.20 -7.57
CA ALA A 104 0.90 4.81 -6.57
C ALA A 104 -0.32 5.76 -6.53
N LEU A 105 -0.09 7.06 -6.63
CA LEU A 105 -1.17 8.06 -6.72
C LEU A 105 -1.98 7.92 -8.01
N ILE A 106 -1.33 7.74 -9.16
CA ILE A 106 -2.01 7.50 -10.44
C ILE A 106 -2.87 6.23 -10.40
N MET A 107 -2.41 5.20 -9.67
CA MET A 107 -3.12 3.93 -9.50
C MET A 107 -4.26 3.97 -8.46
N THR A 108 -4.25 4.95 -7.56
CA THR A 108 -5.20 5.06 -6.43
C THR A 108 -6.69 5.08 -6.86
N PRO A 109 -7.12 5.77 -7.93
CA PRO A 109 -8.53 5.78 -8.32
C PRO A 109 -9.09 4.39 -8.68
N SER A 110 -8.23 3.44 -9.04
CA SER A 110 -8.60 2.11 -9.53
C SER A 110 -8.54 1.00 -8.48
N VAL A 111 -8.27 1.33 -7.22
CA VAL A 111 -8.18 0.36 -6.11
C VAL A 111 -9.46 -0.47 -5.94
N TYR A 112 -9.31 -1.70 -5.49
CA TYR A 112 -10.40 -2.63 -5.20
C TYR A 112 -10.93 -2.47 -3.78
N GLY A 113 -12.06 -3.11 -3.48
CA GLY A 113 -12.72 -3.05 -2.17
C GLY A 113 -13.69 -1.88 -2.05
N ALA A 114 -14.00 -1.49 -0.82
CA ALA A 114 -14.89 -0.37 -0.52
C ALA A 114 -14.19 0.95 -0.87
N ARG A 115 -14.31 1.40 -2.13
CA ARG A 115 -13.49 2.49 -2.71
C ARG A 115 -13.45 3.76 -1.86
N ARG A 116 -14.57 4.12 -1.23
CA ARG A 116 -14.70 5.28 -0.31
C ARG A 116 -13.77 5.19 0.90
N LEU A 117 -13.58 3.99 1.44
CA LEU A 117 -12.61 3.76 2.52
C LEU A 117 -11.21 3.52 1.97
N MET A 118 -11.09 2.84 0.83
CA MET A 118 -9.78 2.43 0.33
C MET A 118 -8.94 3.59 -0.19
N ARG A 119 -9.53 4.48 -0.99
CA ARG A 119 -8.80 5.64 -1.56
C ARG A 119 -8.11 6.50 -0.50
N PRO A 120 -8.77 6.92 0.60
CA PRO A 120 -8.07 7.68 1.62
C PRO A 120 -6.92 6.89 2.24
N PHE A 121 -7.14 5.65 2.66
CA PHE A 121 -6.05 4.86 3.26
C PHE A 121 -4.84 4.71 2.33
N TYR A 122 -5.07 4.54 1.03
CA TYR A 122 -4.00 4.48 0.03
C TYR A 122 -3.25 5.81 -0.09
N VAL A 123 -3.97 6.94 -0.15
CA VAL A 123 -3.34 8.27 -0.20
C VAL A 123 -2.55 8.55 1.08
N ALA A 124 -3.10 8.23 2.25
CA ALA A 124 -2.43 8.41 3.54
C ALA A 124 -1.14 7.58 3.63
N ALA A 125 -1.19 6.30 3.25
CA ALA A 125 -0.01 5.44 3.23
C ALA A 125 1.03 5.93 2.22
N SER A 126 0.60 6.37 1.03
CA SER A 126 1.49 6.91 0.00
C SER A 126 2.15 8.23 0.44
N ALA A 127 1.38 9.12 1.07
CA ALA A 127 1.88 10.38 1.59
C ALA A 127 2.88 10.16 2.73
N LEU A 128 2.62 9.19 3.61
CA LEU A 128 3.57 8.82 4.65
C LEU A 128 4.87 8.26 4.05
N HIS A 129 4.77 7.42 3.02
CA HIS A 129 5.94 6.92 2.30
C HIS A 129 6.79 8.06 1.73
N ALA A 130 6.14 9.02 1.07
CA ALA A 130 6.80 10.22 0.56
C ALA A 130 7.40 11.07 1.68
N TYR A 131 6.71 11.23 2.80
CA TYR A 131 7.23 11.94 3.97
C TYR A 131 8.51 11.30 4.50
N CYS A 132 8.53 9.98 4.72
CA CYS A 132 9.74 9.27 5.15
C CYS A 132 10.90 9.43 4.16
N ALA A 133 10.62 9.34 2.85
CA ALA A 133 11.62 9.54 1.82
C ALA A 133 12.16 10.98 1.76
N ILE A 134 11.31 12.00 1.96
CA ILE A 134 11.74 13.40 2.05
C ILE A 134 12.65 13.59 3.27
N ARG A 135 12.28 13.01 4.42
CA ARG A 135 13.10 13.08 5.64
C ARG A 135 14.44 12.38 5.46
N LEU A 136 14.47 11.27 4.71
CA LEU A 136 15.71 10.59 4.32
C LEU A 136 16.61 11.45 3.43
N ILE A 137 16.07 12.36 2.62
CA ILE A 137 16.87 13.31 1.83
C ILE A 137 17.41 14.44 2.72
N ILE A 138 16.58 14.94 3.64
CA ILE A 138 16.95 16.04 4.55
C ILE A 138 18.01 15.59 5.56
N ASP A 139 17.90 14.36 6.04
CA ASP A 139 18.80 13.75 7.04
C ASP A 139 19.32 12.39 6.53
N PRO A 140 20.22 12.39 5.53
CA PRO A 140 20.65 11.20 4.80
C PRO A 140 21.63 10.32 5.57
N LEU A 141 22.00 10.68 6.79
CA LEU A 141 22.82 9.85 7.67
C LEU A 141 21.98 9.14 8.75
N ASN A 142 20.72 9.55 8.90
CA ASN A 142 19.84 8.99 9.90
C ASN A 142 19.15 7.73 9.37
N ARG A 143 19.62 6.60 9.88
CA ARG A 143 19.16 5.26 9.50
C ARG A 143 17.68 5.03 9.83
N GLU A 144 17.14 5.72 10.82
CA GLU A 144 15.72 5.59 11.19
C GLU A 144 14.80 5.98 10.04
N TRP A 145 15.16 6.99 9.24
CA TRP A 145 14.38 7.38 8.06
C TRP A 145 14.49 6.38 6.92
N LEU A 146 15.61 5.66 6.79
CA LEU A 146 15.74 4.55 5.86
C LEU A 146 14.81 3.40 6.29
N ILE A 147 14.87 3.01 7.57
CA ILE A 147 14.04 1.96 8.15
C ILE A 147 12.56 2.31 8.00
N ALA A 148 12.17 3.54 8.33
CA ALA A 148 10.81 4.04 8.17
C ALA A 148 10.32 3.93 6.72
N THR A 149 11.11 4.43 5.76
CA THR A 149 10.80 4.34 4.32
C THR A 149 10.59 2.89 3.89
N LEU A 150 11.47 1.98 4.33
CA LEU A 150 11.36 0.56 3.98
C LEU A 150 10.16 -0.13 4.66
N ILE A 151 9.85 0.19 5.92
CA ILE A 151 8.70 -0.35 6.63
C ILE A 151 7.39 0.06 5.94
N VAL A 152 7.25 1.34 5.56
CA VAL A 152 6.04 1.85 4.90
C VAL A 152 5.87 1.18 3.53
N LEU A 153 6.94 1.05 2.75
CA LEU A 153 6.96 0.31 1.48
C LEU A 153 6.43 -1.13 1.64
N HIS A 154 6.81 -1.80 2.73
CA HIS A 154 6.37 -3.16 3.03
C HIS A 154 4.92 -3.26 3.53
N THR A 155 4.16 -2.16 3.65
CA THR A 155 2.72 -2.24 3.99
C THR A 155 1.97 -3.19 3.06
N TYR A 156 2.30 -3.21 1.78
CA TYR A 156 1.63 -4.08 0.82
C TYR A 156 1.90 -5.59 1.03
N ILE A 157 3.04 -5.98 1.61
CA ILE A 157 3.25 -7.40 1.95
C ILE A 157 2.29 -7.83 3.07
N TRP A 158 2.06 -6.96 4.04
CA TRP A 158 1.11 -7.20 5.13
C TRP A 158 -0.33 -7.26 4.66
N VAL A 159 -0.70 -6.47 3.63
CA VAL A 159 -2.01 -6.62 2.96
C VAL A 159 -2.21 -8.06 2.48
N ARG A 160 -1.18 -8.66 1.86
CA ARG A 160 -1.26 -10.04 1.35
C ARG A 160 -1.35 -11.06 2.48
N VAL A 161 -0.57 -10.88 3.55
CA VAL A 161 -0.59 -11.74 4.73
C VAL A 161 -1.98 -11.71 5.38
N PHE A 162 -2.50 -10.53 5.71
CA PHE A 162 -3.84 -10.40 6.31
C PHE A 162 -4.95 -10.88 5.37
N TYR A 163 -4.82 -10.65 4.06
CA TYR A 163 -5.78 -11.18 3.09
C TYR A 163 -5.83 -12.71 3.13
N PHE A 164 -4.66 -13.36 3.13
CA PHE A 164 -4.59 -14.81 3.23
C PHE A 164 -5.21 -15.33 4.53
N LEU A 165 -4.90 -14.71 5.67
CA LEU A 165 -5.45 -15.09 6.97
C LEU A 165 -6.97 -14.95 7.02
N LEU A 166 -7.49 -13.77 6.66
CA LEU A 166 -8.93 -13.48 6.67
C LEU A 166 -9.72 -14.34 5.67
N TRP A 167 -9.13 -14.59 4.49
CA TRP A 167 -9.70 -15.50 3.50
C TRP A 167 -9.80 -16.93 4.05
N ARG A 168 -8.74 -17.42 4.73
CA ARG A 168 -8.67 -18.77 5.29
C ARG A 168 -9.65 -18.98 6.45
N THR A 169 -9.87 -17.96 7.27
CA THR A 169 -10.84 -17.98 8.39
C THR A 169 -12.26 -17.63 7.96
N HIS A 170 -12.46 -17.24 6.69
CA HIS A 170 -13.74 -16.78 6.16
C HIS A 170 -14.32 -15.56 6.88
N THR A 171 -13.46 -14.77 7.52
CA THR A 171 -13.84 -13.57 8.26
C THR A 171 -14.18 -12.45 7.29
N PHE A 172 -15.40 -11.91 7.35
CA PHE A 172 -15.88 -10.81 6.51
C PHE A 172 -15.65 -11.01 5.00
N ARG A 173 -16.15 -12.11 4.41
CA ARG A 173 -15.93 -12.48 3.00
C ARG A 173 -16.10 -11.32 2.00
N GLY A 174 -17.13 -10.49 2.16
CA GLY A 174 -17.40 -9.33 1.27
C GLY A 174 -16.46 -8.11 1.47
N ALA A 175 -15.74 -8.04 2.59
CA ALA A 175 -14.85 -6.93 2.93
C ALA A 175 -13.40 -7.36 3.17
N THR A 176 -13.06 -8.63 2.89
CA THR A 176 -11.73 -9.23 3.15
C THR A 176 -10.58 -8.34 2.70
N TYR A 177 -10.61 -7.86 1.45
CA TYR A 177 -9.55 -7.00 0.90
C TYR A 177 -9.45 -5.67 1.62
N THR A 178 -10.58 -5.00 1.83
CA THR A 178 -10.66 -3.72 2.53
C THR A 178 -10.07 -3.83 3.94
N LEU A 179 -10.53 -4.84 4.69
CA LEU A 179 -10.07 -5.06 6.06
C LEU A 179 -8.57 -5.39 6.11
N SER A 180 -8.07 -6.15 5.14
CA SER A 180 -6.64 -6.48 5.04
C SER A 180 -5.77 -5.23 4.86
N VAL A 181 -6.24 -4.26 4.05
CA VAL A 181 -5.51 -3.00 3.86
C VAL A 181 -5.53 -2.16 5.12
N VAL A 182 -6.69 -2.03 5.75
CA VAL A 182 -6.82 -1.28 7.01
C VAL A 182 -5.90 -1.88 8.09
N LEU A 183 -5.96 -3.20 8.31
CA LEU A 183 -5.10 -3.89 9.27
C LEU A 183 -3.61 -3.74 8.93
N ALA A 184 -3.24 -3.85 7.65
CA ALA A 184 -1.85 -3.67 7.22
C ALA A 184 -1.31 -2.28 7.53
N VAL A 185 -2.08 -1.23 7.25
CA VAL A 185 -1.68 0.16 7.53
C VAL A 185 -1.52 0.37 9.04
N PHE A 186 -2.49 -0.07 9.85
CA PHE A 186 -2.36 0.03 11.31
C PHE A 186 -1.15 -0.75 11.84
N PHE A 187 -0.92 -1.93 11.29
CA PHE A 187 0.16 -2.80 11.72
C PHE A 187 1.53 -2.20 11.39
N THR A 188 1.76 -1.70 10.18
CA THR A 188 3.06 -1.10 9.82
C THR A 188 3.32 0.21 10.55
N PHE A 189 2.29 1.00 10.82
CA PHE A 189 2.46 2.33 11.42
C PHE A 189 2.99 2.27 12.85
N GLY A 190 2.68 1.20 13.58
CA GLY A 190 3.18 0.98 14.94
C GLY A 190 4.71 0.75 15.04
N TYR A 191 5.38 0.45 13.94
CA TYR A 191 6.81 0.12 13.91
C TYR A 191 7.68 1.17 13.20
N ILE A 192 7.07 2.29 12.77
CA ILE A 192 7.83 3.40 12.21
C ILE A 192 8.60 4.08 13.36
N PRO A 193 9.93 4.17 13.29
CA PRO A 193 10.72 4.87 14.29
C PRO A 193 10.21 6.29 14.53
N GLY A 194 10.06 6.69 15.80
CA GLY A 194 9.49 7.99 16.18
C GLY A 194 7.95 8.08 16.10
N ALA A 195 7.24 7.03 15.66
CA ALA A 195 5.77 6.98 15.70
C ALA A 195 5.21 6.51 17.06
N GLY A 196 6.07 6.00 17.96
CA GLY A 196 5.72 5.53 19.30
C GLY A 196 5.22 6.64 20.25
N ASP A 197 5.59 7.89 19.99
CA ASP A 197 5.06 9.07 20.67
C ASP A 197 3.76 9.48 19.97
N ILE A 198 2.67 8.81 20.35
CA ILE A 198 1.26 9.03 19.98
C ILE A 198 1.01 10.37 19.27
N ASN A 199 0.98 10.34 17.92
CA ASN A 199 0.34 11.37 17.09
C ASN A 199 0.11 10.86 15.66
N LEU A 200 0.98 10.02 15.10
CA LEU A 200 0.85 9.63 13.69
C LEU A 200 -0.36 8.73 13.39
N GLY A 201 -0.64 7.74 14.23
CA GLY A 201 -1.83 6.89 14.10
C GLY A 201 -3.14 7.68 14.29
N VAL A 202 -3.13 8.67 15.19
CA VAL A 202 -4.25 9.60 15.41
C VAL A 202 -4.41 10.54 14.22
N ILE A 203 -3.31 11.08 13.68
CA ILE A 203 -3.33 11.94 12.48
C ILE A 203 -3.90 11.17 11.30
N VAL A 204 -3.53 9.90 11.13
CA VAL A 204 -4.01 9.07 10.03
C VAL A 204 -5.48 8.74 10.22
N PHE A 205 -5.89 8.36 11.42
CA PHE A 205 -7.30 8.16 11.74
C PHE A 205 -8.13 9.43 11.56
N ALA A 206 -7.62 10.58 12.00
CA ALA A 206 -8.23 11.89 11.83
C ALA A 206 -8.31 12.29 10.35
N TRP A 207 -7.29 11.98 9.56
CA TRP A 207 -7.28 12.24 8.13
C TRP A 207 -8.26 11.35 7.38
N ILE A 208 -8.36 10.07 7.73
CA ILE A 208 -9.39 9.14 7.22
C ILE A 208 -10.78 9.66 7.57
N PHE A 209 -11.00 10.02 8.84
CA PHE A 209 -12.28 10.54 9.31
C PHE A 209 -12.65 11.83 8.57
N LEU A 210 -11.69 12.75 8.41
CA LEU A 210 -11.87 14.00 7.68
C LEU A 210 -12.18 13.76 6.20
N TYR A 211 -11.47 12.84 5.54
CA TYR A 211 -11.74 12.50 4.14
C TYR A 211 -13.15 11.90 3.98
N CYS A 212 -13.52 10.93 4.82
CA CYS A 212 -14.85 10.34 4.80
C CYS A 212 -15.94 11.38 5.10
N ALA A 213 -15.68 12.31 6.02
CA ALA A 213 -16.60 13.41 6.32
C ALA A 213 -16.74 14.36 5.12
N VAL A 214 -15.64 14.80 4.50
CA VAL A 214 -15.65 15.68 3.31
C VAL A 214 -16.35 15.00 2.14
N GLU A 215 -16.06 13.73 1.87
CA GLU A 215 -16.74 12.96 0.82
C GLU A 215 -18.25 12.88 1.10
N TYR A 216 -18.64 12.57 2.35
CA TYR A 216 -20.04 12.57 2.77
C TYR A 216 -20.70 13.95 2.59
N PHE A 217 -20.03 15.02 3.00
CA PHE A 217 -20.55 16.39 2.88
C PHE A 217 -20.70 16.81 1.42
N ILE A 218 -19.73 16.52 0.56
CA ILE A 218 -19.82 16.81 -0.89
C ILE A 218 -20.98 16.01 -1.50
N LEU A 219 -21.07 14.70 -1.23
CA LEU A 219 -22.14 13.85 -1.73
C LEU A 219 -23.52 14.34 -1.26
N LYS A 220 -23.66 14.66 0.03
CA LYS A 220 -24.93 15.04 0.63
C LYS A 220 -25.36 16.48 0.33
N TYR A 221 -24.42 17.43 0.21
CA TYR A 221 -24.77 18.86 0.13
C TYR A 221 -24.45 19.51 -1.20
N VAL A 222 -23.57 18.95 -2.03
CA VAL A 222 -23.26 19.51 -3.36
C VAL A 222 -24.04 18.81 -4.46
N PHE A 223 -24.21 17.49 -4.36
CA PHE A 223 -24.93 16.72 -5.38
C PHE A 223 -26.45 16.65 -5.12
N HIS A 224 -26.88 16.47 -3.86
CA HIS A 224 -28.30 16.47 -3.51
C HIS A 224 -28.99 17.83 -3.75
N THR A 225 -28.28 18.96 -3.53
CA THR A 225 -28.82 20.31 -3.77
C THR A 225 -28.95 20.66 -5.25
N LYS A 226 -28.23 19.96 -6.13
CA LYS A 226 -28.33 20.12 -7.59
C LYS A 226 -29.39 19.21 -8.22
N GLY A 227 -30.17 18.47 -7.42
CA GLY A 227 -31.15 17.50 -7.93
C GLY A 227 -30.51 16.32 -8.67
N VAL A 228 -29.17 16.20 -8.65
CA VAL A 228 -28.45 15.06 -9.20
C VAL A 228 -28.43 14.01 -8.11
N ILE A 229 -29.44 13.13 -8.13
CA ILE A 229 -29.36 11.86 -7.42
C ILE A 229 -28.19 11.12 -8.06
N LEU A 230 -27.03 11.16 -7.40
CA LEU A 230 -25.98 10.18 -7.67
C LEU A 230 -26.55 8.84 -7.18
N GLU A 231 -27.37 8.19 -8.00
CA GLU A 231 -27.38 6.74 -8.07
C GLU A 231 -25.97 6.34 -8.49
N SER A 232 -25.01 6.42 -7.58
CA SER A 232 -23.88 5.54 -7.73
C SER A 232 -24.51 4.15 -7.62
N ASN A 233 -24.44 3.35 -8.68
CA ASN A 233 -24.81 1.93 -8.62
C ASN A 233 -24.21 1.25 -7.37
N GLU A 234 -23.10 1.78 -6.84
CA GLU A 234 -22.46 1.37 -5.59
C GLU A 234 -23.31 1.58 -4.31
N ILE A 235 -24.15 2.63 -4.21
CA ILE A 235 -25.09 2.86 -3.09
C ILE A 235 -26.34 1.99 -3.28
N ALA A 236 -26.85 1.88 -4.49
CA ALA A 236 -28.01 1.03 -4.79
C ALA A 236 -27.71 -0.44 -4.47
N LEU A 237 -26.53 -0.96 -4.82
CA LEU A 237 -26.10 -2.33 -4.50
C LEU A 237 -25.84 -2.60 -3.02
N THR A 238 -25.49 -1.57 -2.23
CA THR A 238 -25.28 -1.74 -0.78
C THR A 238 -26.54 -1.55 0.05
N LEU A 239 -27.53 -0.79 -0.42
CA LEU A 239 -28.81 -0.58 0.27
C LEU A 239 -29.94 -1.48 -0.25
N TYR A 240 -29.87 -1.93 -1.52
CA TYR A 240 -30.91 -2.70 -2.19
C TYR A 240 -30.29 -3.84 -3.04
N PRO A 241 -29.80 -4.92 -2.41
CA PRO A 241 -29.10 -6.01 -3.08
C PRO A 241 -29.94 -6.83 -4.08
N THR A 242 -31.23 -6.52 -4.25
CA THR A 242 -32.16 -7.25 -5.12
C THR A 242 -32.33 -6.63 -6.51
N LEU A 243 -31.68 -5.51 -6.84
CA LEU A 243 -31.89 -4.82 -8.13
C LEU A 243 -31.05 -5.36 -9.29
N GLU A 244 -30.20 -6.37 -9.08
CA GLU A 244 -29.26 -6.87 -10.11
C GLU A 244 -29.70 -8.22 -10.72
N ARG A 245 -31.01 -8.46 -10.91
CA ARG A 245 -31.49 -9.75 -11.44
C ARG A 245 -32.41 -9.73 -12.67
N ASP A 246 -32.79 -8.56 -13.20
CA ASP A 246 -33.80 -8.51 -14.28
C ASP A 246 -33.25 -8.17 -15.68
N ASP A 247 -31.98 -7.82 -15.84
CA ASP A 247 -31.44 -7.35 -17.14
C ASP A 247 -30.57 -8.36 -17.89
N ASP A 248 -30.09 -9.44 -17.26
CA ASP A 248 -29.23 -10.44 -17.93
C ASP A 248 -30.02 -11.52 -18.71
N ASP A 249 -31.36 -11.55 -18.63
CA ASP A 249 -32.20 -12.55 -19.30
C ASP A 249 -32.72 -12.10 -20.69
N LYS A 250 -32.22 -10.99 -21.25
CA LYS A 250 -32.70 -10.44 -22.56
C LYS A 250 -31.73 -10.50 -23.73
N GLU A 251 -30.49 -10.99 -23.57
CA GLU A 251 -29.55 -11.21 -24.68
C GLU A 251 -29.51 -12.67 -25.14
N GLY A 252 -30.69 -13.26 -25.37
CA GLY A 252 -30.85 -14.63 -25.83
C GLY A 252 -32.14 -14.87 -26.62
N GLN A 253 -32.45 -13.98 -27.58
CA GLN A 253 -33.35 -14.26 -28.70
C GLN A 253 -32.58 -14.19 -30.02
#